data_AF-A0A7W5U624-F1
#
_entry.id   AF-A0A7W5U624-F1
#
_cell.length_a   1.000
_cell.length_b   1.000
_cell.length_c   1.000
_cell.angle_alpha   90.00
_cell.angle_beta   90.00
_cell.angle_gamma   90.00
#
_symmetry.space_group_name_H-M   'P 1'
#
loop_
_entity.id
_entity.type
_entity.pdbx_description
1 polymer ?
#
loop_
_entity_poly.entity_id
_entity_poly.type
_entity_poly.pdbx_seq_one_letter_code
_entity_poly.pdbx_strand_id
1 'polypeptide(L)'
;MEHDPLPEQQTIPFDPIVHCIVFDASGRIRQSSACARSLLKVHAAHFGEGFAAMEVSEEQFGRDIDAKAYVLDGVIMPKTTALDDTEYTIQADGVNRVRFAVPAGTSVLHAGEIVAIEDDVFEFTTDARSDHHFSFIAPAAFHDFKVTIHAV
;
A
#
# COMPACT_ATOMS: atom_id res chain seq x y z
N MET A 1 -6.17 -45.10 53.29
CA MET A 1 -5.60 -44.62 52.02
C MET A 1 -6.38 -43.38 51.65
N GLU A 2 -5.80 -42.22 51.91
CA GLU A 2 -6.35 -40.92 51.50
C GLU A 2 -6.25 -40.82 49.97
N HIS A 3 -7.36 -40.53 49.32
CA HIS A 3 -7.37 -40.17 47.91
C HIS A 3 -6.91 -38.73 47.79
N ASP A 4 -5.67 -38.52 47.34
CA ASP A 4 -5.21 -37.19 46.94
C ASP A 4 -6.11 -36.69 45.80
N PRO A 5 -6.71 -35.48 45.91
CA PRO A 5 -7.47 -34.90 44.82
C PRO A 5 -6.51 -34.59 43.66
N LEU A 6 -6.89 -35.01 42.45
CA LEU A 6 -6.17 -34.66 41.24
C LEU A 6 -6.06 -33.12 41.12
N PRO A 7 -4.90 -32.58 40.72
CA PRO A 7 -4.71 -31.15 40.59
C PRO A 7 -5.74 -30.57 39.62
N GLU A 8 -6.40 -29.48 40.04
CA GLU A 8 -7.33 -28.74 39.20
C GLU A 8 -6.64 -28.36 37.88
N GLN A 9 -7.19 -28.82 36.75
CA GLN A 9 -6.70 -28.42 35.44
C GLN A 9 -6.93 -26.92 35.29
N GLN A 10 -5.84 -26.14 35.30
CA GLN A 10 -5.90 -24.74 34.88
C GLN A 10 -6.39 -24.70 33.42
N THR A 11 -7.57 -24.11 33.20
CA THR A 11 -8.03 -23.76 31.86
C THR A 11 -7.00 -22.82 31.23
N ILE A 12 -6.30 -23.32 30.20
CA ILE A 12 -5.46 -22.48 29.36
C ILE A 12 -6.40 -21.50 28.63
N PRO A 13 -6.19 -20.18 28.73
CA PRO A 13 -7.00 -19.24 27.98
C PRO A 13 -6.86 -19.54 26.49
N PHE A 14 -7.99 -19.78 25.82
CA PHE A 14 -8.02 -19.93 24.37
C PHE A 14 -7.72 -18.58 23.72
N ASP A 15 -6.61 -18.47 23.01
CA ASP A 15 -6.29 -17.33 22.17
C ASP A 15 -6.63 -17.67 20.70
N PRO A 16 -7.73 -17.14 20.14
CA PRO A 16 -8.17 -17.50 18.81
C PRO A 16 -7.15 -17.06 17.76
N ILE A 17 -6.96 -17.91 16.74
CA ILE A 17 -6.30 -17.49 15.50
C ILE A 17 -7.28 -16.64 14.71
N VAL A 18 -6.84 -15.44 14.33
CA VAL A 18 -7.61 -14.46 13.58
C VAL A 18 -6.90 -14.12 12.28
N HIS A 19 -7.66 -13.79 11.25
CA HIS A 19 -7.11 -13.12 10.07
C HIS A 19 -6.76 -11.68 10.43
N CYS A 20 -5.59 -11.24 10.01
CA CYS A 20 -5.11 -9.91 10.30
C CYS A 20 -4.40 -9.29 9.11
N ILE A 21 -4.33 -7.97 9.11
CA ILE A 21 -3.51 -7.19 8.19
C ILE A 21 -2.54 -6.31 8.97
N VAL A 22 -1.39 -6.03 8.37
CA VAL A 22 -0.42 -5.05 8.85
C VAL A 22 -0.39 -3.87 7.88
N PHE A 23 -0.45 -2.66 8.40
CA PHE A 23 -0.47 -1.43 7.63
C PHE A 23 0.37 -0.34 8.28
N ASP A 24 0.89 0.58 7.49
CA ASP A 24 1.65 1.74 7.98
C ASP A 24 0.74 2.92 8.34
N ALA A 25 1.34 3.99 8.87
CA ALA A 25 0.65 5.22 9.26
C ALA A 25 -0.07 5.94 8.10
N SER A 26 0.28 5.64 6.83
CA SER A 26 -0.44 6.17 5.67
C SER A 26 -1.69 5.36 5.32
N GLY A 27 -1.90 4.22 5.99
CA GLY A 27 -2.96 3.26 5.68
C GLY A 27 -2.57 2.23 4.63
N ARG A 28 -1.33 2.25 4.11
CA ARG A 28 -0.90 1.25 3.12
C ARG A 28 -0.74 -0.10 3.78
N ILE A 29 -1.47 -1.08 3.27
CA ILE A 29 -1.37 -2.46 3.72
C ILE A 29 -0.08 -3.07 3.18
N ARG A 30 0.66 -3.78 4.05
CA ARG A 30 1.92 -4.48 3.71
C ARG A 30 1.77 -5.97 3.65
N GLN A 31 0.90 -6.53 4.49
CA GLN A 31 0.76 -7.96 4.60
C GLN A 31 -0.63 -8.33 5.14
N SER A 32 -1.17 -9.44 4.65
CA SER A 32 -2.25 -10.20 5.29
C SER A 32 -1.67 -11.49 5.89
N SER A 33 -2.04 -11.83 7.13
CA SER A 33 -1.59 -13.05 7.82
C SER A 33 -2.70 -13.64 8.70
N ALA A 34 -2.42 -14.78 9.33
CA ALA A 34 -3.23 -15.31 10.42
C ALA A 34 -2.36 -15.44 11.67
N CYS A 35 -2.80 -14.89 12.80
CA CYS A 35 -2.06 -14.98 14.06
C CYS A 35 -3.01 -15.09 15.24
N ALA A 36 -2.48 -15.46 16.41
CA ALA A 36 -3.27 -15.44 17.63
C ALA A 36 -3.65 -13.98 17.96
N ARG A 37 -4.89 -13.72 18.37
CA ARG A 37 -5.41 -12.36 18.57
C ARG A 37 -4.55 -11.55 19.53
N SER A 38 -4.02 -12.18 20.58
CA SER A 38 -3.12 -11.49 21.53
C SER A 38 -1.81 -10.99 20.90
N LEU A 39 -1.40 -11.56 19.76
CA LEU A 39 -0.13 -11.27 19.09
C LEU A 39 -0.22 -10.20 18.00
N LEU A 40 -1.38 -9.57 17.78
CA LEU A 40 -1.53 -8.52 16.75
C LEU A 40 -0.46 -7.42 16.86
N LYS A 41 -0.26 -6.89 18.08
CA LYS A 41 0.75 -5.84 18.33
C LYS A 41 2.18 -6.33 18.08
N VAL A 42 2.47 -7.58 18.44
CA VAL A 42 3.78 -8.20 18.19
C VAL A 42 4.00 -8.36 16.69
N HIS A 43 2.97 -8.77 15.95
CA HIS A 43 3.03 -8.93 14.51
C HIS A 43 3.30 -7.60 13.79
N ALA A 44 2.65 -6.51 14.19
CA ALA A 44 2.94 -5.17 13.67
C ALA A 44 4.38 -4.73 13.96
N ALA A 45 4.88 -4.99 15.17
CA ALA A 45 6.21 -4.57 15.60
C ALA A 45 7.35 -5.16 14.76
N HIS A 46 7.15 -6.31 14.10
CA HIS A 46 8.13 -6.86 13.16
C HIS A 46 8.39 -5.99 11.93
N PHE A 47 7.48 -5.07 11.59
CA PHE A 47 7.61 -4.15 10.47
C PHE A 47 8.28 -2.83 10.86
N GLY A 48 8.47 -2.57 12.15
CA GLY A 48 9.08 -1.36 12.69
C GLY A 48 8.07 -0.35 13.23
N GLU A 49 8.56 0.85 13.57
CA GLU A 49 7.73 1.93 14.08
C GLU A 49 6.75 2.44 13.01
N GLY A 50 5.58 2.89 13.46
CA GLY A 50 4.52 3.41 12.58
C GLY A 50 3.63 2.34 11.94
N PHE A 51 3.88 1.06 12.23
CA PHE A 51 3.02 -0.04 11.80
C PHE A 51 1.97 -0.40 12.84
N ALA A 52 0.78 -0.76 12.37
CA ALA A 52 -0.30 -1.30 13.16
C ALA A 52 -0.82 -2.60 12.54
N ALA A 53 -1.45 -3.43 13.37
CA ALA A 53 -2.17 -4.61 12.90
C ALA A 53 -3.61 -4.59 13.42
N MET A 54 -4.53 -5.06 12.59
CA MET A 54 -5.94 -5.19 12.95
C MET A 54 -6.47 -6.54 12.49
N GLU A 55 -7.44 -7.06 13.25
CA GLU A 55 -8.24 -8.21 12.86
C GLU A 55 -9.18 -7.82 11.71
N VAL A 56 -9.36 -8.73 10.76
CA VAL A 56 -10.23 -8.56 9.59
C VAL A 56 -11.12 -9.77 9.42
N SER A 57 -12.27 -9.60 8.78
CA SER A 57 -13.13 -10.74 8.44
C SER A 57 -12.49 -11.60 7.35
N GLU A 58 -12.94 -12.86 7.21
CA GLU A 58 -12.51 -13.74 6.11
C GLU A 58 -12.82 -13.15 4.73
N GLU A 59 -13.95 -12.43 4.58
CA GLU A 59 -14.31 -11.74 3.34
C GLU A 59 -13.32 -10.63 2.96
N GLN A 60 -12.70 -10.02 3.96
CA GLN A 60 -11.67 -9.00 3.80
C GLN A 60 -10.26 -9.59 3.75
N PHE A 61 -10.10 -10.88 3.99
CA PHE A 61 -8.80 -11.54 4.01
C PHE A 61 -8.41 -12.02 2.62
N GLY A 62 -7.70 -11.16 1.87
CA GLY A 62 -7.17 -11.47 0.54
C GLY A 62 -5.65 -11.42 0.50
N ARG A 63 -5.01 -12.34 -0.23
CA ARG A 63 -3.56 -12.32 -0.47
C ARG A 63 -3.10 -11.08 -1.25
N ASP A 64 -4.02 -10.43 -1.97
CA ASP A 64 -3.80 -9.24 -2.79
C ASP A 64 -4.56 -8.01 -2.26
N ILE A 65 -4.89 -8.01 -0.96
CA ILE A 65 -5.63 -6.91 -0.33
C ILE A 65 -4.86 -5.58 -0.42
N ASP A 66 -3.54 -5.62 -0.37
CA ASP A 66 -2.66 -4.45 -0.51
C ASP A 66 -2.74 -3.79 -1.89
N ALA A 67 -3.01 -4.58 -2.93
CA ALA A 67 -3.19 -4.07 -4.28
C ALA A 67 -4.56 -3.39 -4.47
N LYS A 68 -5.56 -3.74 -3.65
CA LYS A 68 -6.97 -3.36 -3.86
C LYS A 68 -7.51 -2.38 -2.82
N ALA A 69 -6.90 -2.32 -1.65
CA ALA A 69 -7.47 -1.61 -0.52
C ALA A 69 -6.41 -0.96 0.36
N TYR A 70 -6.87 -0.09 1.25
CA TYR A 70 -6.08 0.60 2.26
C TYR A 70 -6.88 0.71 3.54
N VAL A 71 -6.22 1.13 4.62
CA VAL A 71 -6.87 1.38 5.91
C VAL A 71 -7.06 2.87 6.13
N LEU A 72 -8.29 3.29 6.42
CA LEU A 72 -8.63 4.64 6.87
C LEU A 72 -9.38 4.53 8.19
N ASP A 73 -8.84 5.14 9.25
CA ASP A 73 -9.45 5.15 10.58
C ASP A 73 -9.87 3.75 11.09
N GLY A 74 -9.05 2.74 10.78
CA GLY A 74 -9.30 1.34 11.16
C GLY A 74 -10.29 0.58 10.28
N VAL A 75 -10.72 1.16 9.16
CA VAL A 75 -11.65 0.57 8.20
C VAL A 75 -10.94 0.27 6.89
N ILE A 76 -11.18 -0.91 6.31
CA ILE A 76 -10.70 -1.25 4.97
C ILE A 76 -11.53 -0.52 3.92
N MET A 77 -10.85 0.28 3.11
CA MET A 77 -11.43 1.07 2.05
C MET A 77 -10.89 0.61 0.69
N PRO A 78 -11.72 0.53 -0.36
CA PRO A 78 -11.23 0.21 -1.70
C PRO A 78 -10.36 1.36 -2.23
N LYS A 79 -9.30 1.00 -2.96
CA LYS A 79 -8.50 1.97 -3.72
C LYS A 79 -9.29 2.49 -4.91
N THR A 80 -8.89 3.68 -5.36
CA THR A 80 -9.45 4.32 -6.55
C THR A 80 -8.36 4.55 -7.61
N THR A 81 -8.78 4.75 -8.85
CA THR A 81 -7.87 5.13 -9.93
C THR A 81 -7.41 6.58 -9.74
N ALA A 82 -6.09 6.81 -9.75
CA ALA A 82 -5.53 8.16 -9.66
C ALA A 82 -5.57 8.90 -11.01
N LEU A 83 -5.35 8.18 -12.11
CA LEU A 83 -5.24 8.71 -13.46
C LEU A 83 -5.80 7.69 -14.46
N ASP A 84 -6.71 8.14 -15.32
CA ASP A 84 -7.33 7.29 -16.35
C ASP A 84 -6.45 7.18 -17.61
N ASP A 85 -5.79 8.27 -18.01
CA ASP A 85 -4.93 8.33 -19.19
C ASP A 85 -3.47 7.98 -18.87
N THR A 86 -3.00 6.86 -19.43
CA THR A 86 -1.66 6.31 -19.19
C THR A 86 -0.69 6.52 -20.35
N GLU A 87 -1.13 7.09 -21.47
CA GLU A 87 -0.31 7.28 -22.67
C GLU A 87 -0.44 8.70 -23.21
N TYR A 88 0.69 9.34 -23.51
CA TYR A 88 0.75 10.69 -24.07
C TYR A 88 1.72 10.74 -25.24
N THR A 89 1.49 11.65 -26.18
CA THR A 89 2.41 11.91 -27.30
C THR A 89 2.78 13.38 -27.33
N ILE A 90 4.08 13.68 -27.38
CA ILE A 90 4.61 15.04 -27.51
C ILE A 90 5.67 15.12 -28.62
N GLN A 91 5.92 16.31 -29.13
CA GLN A 91 7.08 16.52 -30.01
C GLN A 91 8.37 16.55 -29.19
N ALA A 92 9.41 15.89 -29.69
CA ALA A 92 10.74 15.92 -29.10
C ALA A 92 11.51 17.21 -29.47
N ASP A 93 10.99 18.37 -29.06
CA ASP A 93 11.56 19.69 -29.38
C ASP A 93 12.11 20.44 -28.15
N GLY A 94 12.06 19.81 -26.97
CA GLY A 94 12.47 20.41 -25.69
C GLY A 94 11.53 21.50 -25.16
N VAL A 95 10.42 21.79 -25.85
CA VAL A 95 9.47 22.86 -25.51
C VAL A 95 8.10 22.30 -25.18
N ASN A 96 7.59 21.38 -26.01
CA ASN A 96 6.34 20.69 -25.79
C ASN A 96 6.44 19.80 -24.55
N ARG A 97 5.37 19.80 -23.75
CA ARG A 97 5.36 19.14 -22.45
C ARG A 97 4.08 18.35 -22.22
N VAL A 98 4.22 17.24 -21.49
CA VAL A 98 3.09 16.58 -20.83
C VAL A 98 2.94 17.20 -19.45
N ARG A 99 1.70 17.51 -19.06
CA ARG A 99 1.38 18.01 -17.73
C ARG A 99 0.03 17.48 -17.27
N PHE A 100 -0.02 16.87 -16.10
CA PHE A 100 -1.26 16.41 -15.48
C PHE A 100 -1.16 16.46 -13.95
N ALA A 101 -2.31 16.55 -13.28
CA ALA A 101 -2.38 16.51 -11.83
C ALA A 101 -2.22 15.07 -11.32
N VAL A 102 -1.59 14.92 -10.15
CA VAL A 102 -1.46 13.66 -9.42
C VAL A 102 -1.97 13.85 -8.00
N PRO A 103 -2.41 12.77 -7.29
CA PRO A 103 -2.79 12.90 -5.90
C PRO A 103 -1.65 13.39 -5.00
N ALA A 104 -1.99 14.15 -3.96
CA ALA A 104 -1.01 14.70 -3.04
C ALA A 104 -0.19 13.62 -2.33
N GLY A 105 1.14 13.75 -2.35
CA GLY A 105 2.08 12.76 -1.84
C GLY A 105 2.42 11.64 -2.82
N THR A 106 2.08 11.79 -4.10
CA THR A 106 2.56 10.89 -5.17
C THR A 106 4.06 11.08 -5.39
N SER A 107 4.76 9.98 -5.65
CA SER A 107 6.16 9.98 -6.07
C SER A 107 6.31 9.24 -7.40
N VAL A 108 7.36 9.57 -8.16
CA VAL A 108 7.70 8.89 -9.42
C VAL A 108 9.06 8.22 -9.31
N LEU A 109 9.18 7.01 -9.88
CA LEU A 109 10.46 6.34 -10.05
C LEU A 109 11.16 6.90 -11.30
N HIS A 110 12.28 7.58 -11.10
CA HIS A 110 13.08 8.16 -12.18
C HIS A 110 14.56 7.81 -11.98
N ALA A 111 15.20 7.25 -13.01
CA ALA A 111 16.61 6.86 -12.98
C ALA A 111 17.01 5.94 -11.80
N GLY A 112 16.07 5.12 -11.29
CA GLY A 112 16.30 4.23 -10.15
C GLY A 112 16.07 4.89 -8.78
N GLU A 113 15.73 6.17 -8.75
CA GLU A 113 15.44 6.93 -7.54
C GLU A 113 13.94 7.26 -7.44
N ILE A 114 13.43 7.29 -6.21
CA ILE A 114 12.06 7.73 -5.93
C ILE A 114 12.09 9.24 -5.71
N VAL A 115 11.43 9.98 -6.60
CA VAL A 115 11.35 11.45 -6.57
C VAL A 115 9.93 11.86 -6.19
N ALA A 116 9.77 12.64 -5.12
CA ALA A 116 8.47 13.16 -4.70
C ALA A 116 7.97 14.24 -5.67
N ILE A 117 6.65 14.27 -5.93
CA ILE A 117 6.00 15.34 -6.68
C ILE A 117 5.36 16.28 -5.66
N GLU A 118 5.99 17.42 -5.41
CA GLU A 118 5.64 18.32 -4.29
C GLU A 118 4.46 19.24 -4.59
N ASP A 119 4.22 19.57 -5.85
CA ASP A 119 3.19 20.52 -6.29
C ASP A 119 1.93 19.84 -6.86
N ASP A 120 1.79 18.53 -6.61
CA ASP A 120 0.69 17.69 -7.06
C ASP A 120 0.52 17.69 -8.59
N VAL A 121 1.57 18.06 -9.35
CA VAL A 121 1.55 18.14 -10.81
C VAL A 121 2.79 17.49 -11.38
N PHE A 122 2.60 16.46 -12.21
CA PHE A 122 3.69 15.92 -13.00
C PHE A 122 3.89 16.75 -14.27
N GLU A 123 5.12 17.14 -14.55
CA GLU A 123 5.51 17.82 -15.80
C GLU A 123 6.75 17.14 -16.41
N PHE A 124 6.70 16.89 -17.71
CA PHE A 124 7.80 16.30 -18.47
C PHE A 124 7.96 16.95 -19.84
N THR A 125 9.21 17.25 -20.21
CA THR A 125 9.63 17.74 -21.53
C THR A 125 10.90 17.01 -21.95
N THR A 126 11.11 16.85 -23.25
CA THR A 126 12.30 16.20 -23.83
C THR A 126 12.55 16.69 -25.25
N ASP A 127 13.82 16.75 -25.63
CA ASP A 127 14.29 16.94 -27.01
C ASP A 127 14.79 15.61 -27.64
N ALA A 128 14.76 14.52 -26.87
CA ALA A 128 15.13 13.19 -27.33
C ALA A 128 13.91 12.43 -27.86
N ARG A 129 14.05 11.88 -29.08
CA ARG A 129 13.04 10.99 -29.68
C ARG A 129 13.13 9.60 -29.08
N SER A 130 12.21 9.29 -28.17
CA SER A 130 12.10 7.99 -27.51
C SER A 130 10.79 7.84 -26.73
N ASP A 131 10.48 6.61 -26.33
CA ASP A 131 9.42 6.34 -25.37
C ASP A 131 9.95 6.43 -23.94
N HIS A 132 9.29 7.24 -23.12
CA HIS A 132 9.63 7.44 -21.71
C HIS A 132 8.58 6.77 -20.82
N HIS A 133 9.02 5.91 -19.92
CA HIS A 133 8.14 5.15 -19.03
C HIS A 133 8.34 5.61 -17.59
N PHE A 134 7.25 6.04 -16.96
CA PHE A 134 7.23 6.53 -15.58
C PHE A 134 6.35 5.61 -14.74
N SER A 135 6.87 5.16 -13.59
CA SER A 135 6.08 4.42 -12.60
C SER A 135 5.82 5.32 -11.40
N PHE A 136 4.57 5.47 -11.02
CA PHE A 136 4.13 6.35 -9.94
C PHE A 136 3.71 5.51 -8.73
N ILE A 137 4.22 5.91 -7.57
CA ILE A 137 3.83 5.39 -6.26
C ILE A 137 2.81 6.39 -5.72
N ALA A 138 1.53 6.03 -5.80
CA ALA A 138 0.45 6.90 -5.38
C ALA A 138 0.20 6.74 -3.87
N PRO A 139 -0.46 7.70 -3.19
CA PRO A 139 -0.89 7.54 -1.79
C PRO A 139 -1.78 6.30 -1.61
N ALA A 140 -1.91 5.82 -0.36
CA ALA A 140 -2.57 4.54 -0.06
C ALA A 140 -4.00 4.43 -0.63
N ALA A 141 -4.74 5.54 -0.74
CA ALA A 141 -6.09 5.59 -1.29
C ALA A 141 -6.20 5.29 -2.80
N PHE A 142 -5.06 5.25 -3.50
CA PHE A 142 -4.99 5.11 -4.95
C PHE A 142 -4.20 3.87 -5.37
N HIS A 143 -4.51 3.37 -6.56
CA HIS A 143 -3.65 2.40 -7.23
C HIS A 143 -2.36 3.08 -7.71
N ASP A 144 -1.23 2.39 -7.52
CA ASP A 144 0.01 2.75 -8.22
C ASP A 144 -0.23 2.63 -9.73
N PHE A 145 0.33 3.54 -10.52
CA PHE A 145 0.04 3.63 -11.95
C PHE A 145 1.30 3.89 -12.77
N LYS A 146 1.19 3.73 -14.10
CA LYS A 146 2.30 3.96 -15.03
C LYS A 146 1.85 4.91 -16.13
N VAL A 147 2.78 5.73 -16.60
CA VAL A 147 2.56 6.60 -17.75
C VAL A 147 3.67 6.38 -18.77
N THR A 148 3.28 6.23 -20.02
CA THR A 148 4.18 6.19 -21.18
C THR A 148 4.04 7.50 -21.95
N ILE A 149 5.15 8.14 -22.26
CA ILE A 149 5.20 9.35 -23.08
C ILE A 149 6.01 9.06 -24.34
N HIS A 150 5.34 9.11 -25.49
CA HIS A 150 5.94 8.99 -26.81
C HIS A 150 6.46 10.34 -27.27
N ALA A 151 7.78 10.51 -27.32
CA ALA A 151 8.41 11.70 -27.87
C ALA A 151 8.79 11.47 -29.34
N VAL A 152 8.08 12.13 -30.25
CA VAL A 152 8.18 11.94 -31.72
C VAL A 152 8.84 13.11 -32.44
#